data_AF-A0A2R3ILP4-F1
#
_entry.id   AF-A0A2R3ILP4-F1
#
_cell.length_a   1.000
_cell.length_b   1.000
_cell.length_c   1.000
_cell.angle_alpha   90.00
_cell.angle_beta   90.00
_cell.angle_gamma   90.00
#
_symmetry.space_group_name_H-M   'P 1'
#
loop_
_entity.id
_entity.type
_entity.pdbx_description
1 polymer ?
#
loop_
_entity_poly.entity_id
_entity_poly.type
_entity_poly.pdbx_seq_one_letter_code
_entity_poly.pdbx_strand_id
1 'polypeptide(L)' 'MENTWSSALKQGQMVSVKIEPVYSGSSVRPDRFTVRYSIDGGRPVIVDFKNSPGGI' A
#
# COMPACT_ATOMS: atom_id res chain seq x y z
N MET A 1 6.74 4.86 -1.31
CA MET A 1 6.21 3.99 -0.23
C MET A 1 7.13 2.78 -0.04
N GLU A 2 7.21 1.87 -1.02
CA GLU A 2 7.95 0.59 -0.85
C GLU A 2 9.44 0.78 -0.53
N ASN A 3 10.09 1.82 -1.06
CA ASN A 3 11.47 2.18 -0.69
C ASN A 3 11.61 2.45 0.83
N THR A 4 10.62 3.07 1.47
CA THR A 4 10.60 3.29 2.93
C THR A 4 10.48 1.97 3.67
N TRP A 5 9.63 1.05 3.20
CA TRP A 5 9.52 -0.30 3.77
C TRP A 5 10.83 -1.10 3.60
N SER A 6 11.45 -1.03 2.43
CA SER A 6 12.74 -1.68 2.15
C SER A 6 13.84 -1.18 3.11
N SER A 7 13.93 0.13 3.33
CA SER A 7 14.87 0.70 4.30
C SER A 7 14.57 0.29 5.74
N ALA A 8 13.29 0.19 6.14
CA ALA A 8 12.90 -0.25 7.48
C ALA A 8 13.26 -1.73 7.71
N LEU A 9 12.93 -2.61 6.78
CA LEU A 9 13.28 -4.04 6.82
C LEU A 9 14.80 -4.25 6.87
N LYS A 10 15.59 -3.45 6.13
CA LYS A 10 17.07 -3.46 6.19
C LYS A 10 17.64 -3.05 7.54
N GLN A 11 16.89 -2.26 8.32
CA GLN A 11 17.25 -1.87 9.70
C GLN A 11 16.75 -2.87 10.75
N GLY A 12 16.15 -4.00 10.35
CA GLY A 12 15.60 -5.01 11.26
C GLY A 12 14.22 -4.65 11.82
N GLN A 13 13.58 -3.59 11.32
CA GLN A 13 12.25 -3.15 11.76
C GLN A 13 11.14 -4.05 11.19
N MET A 14 10.07 -4.24 11.96
CA MET A 14 8.88 -4.94 11.50
C MET A 14 8.00 -4.01 10.68
N VAL A 15 7.66 -4.38 9.45
CA VAL A 15 6.67 -3.67 8.62
C VAL A 15 5.41 -4.52 8.52
N SER A 16 4.32 -4.05 9.11
CA SER A 16 3.00 -4.67 8.98
C SER A 16 2.23 -3.98 7.85
N VAL A 17 1.69 -4.74 6.89
CA VAL A 17 0.99 -4.19 5.71
C VAL A 17 -0.32 -4.92 5.47
N LYS A 18 -1.37 -4.18 5.12
CA LYS A 18 -2.63 -4.67 4.56
C LYS A 18 -2.88 -3.94 3.24
N ILE A 19 -3.10 -4.69 2.16
CA ILE A 19 -3.40 -4.16 0.82
C ILE A 19 -4.78 -4.67 0.42
N GLU A 20 -5.69 -3.77 0.09
CA GLU A 20 -7.06 -4.09 -0.27
C GLU A 20 -7.37 -3.51 -1.66
N PRO A 21 -7.50 -4.35 -2.72
CA PRO A 21 -7.91 -3.88 -4.03
C PRO A 21 -9.39 -3.48 -4.00
N VAL A 22 -9.72 -2.35 -4.64
CA VAL A 22 -11.08 -1.82 -4.74
C VAL A 22 -11.51 -1.87 -6.20
N TYR A 23 -12.62 -2.54 -6.47
CA TYR A 23 -13.19 -2.72 -7.81
C TYR A 23 -14.55 -2.02 -7.89
N SER A 24 -14.88 -1.46 -9.04
CA SER A 24 -16.24 -1.07 -9.43
C SER A 24 -16.68 -1.82 -10.69
N GLY A 25 -17.98 -2.12 -10.75
CA GLY A 25 -18.57 -2.90 -11.82
C GLY A 25 -17.96 -4.32 -11.93
N SER A 26 -17.77 -4.78 -13.17
CA SER A 26 -17.28 -6.11 -13.52
C SER A 26 -15.82 -6.11 -14.03
N SER A 27 -15.06 -5.04 -13.77
CA SER A 27 -13.67 -4.93 -14.21
C SER A 27 -12.78 -5.98 -13.53
N VAL A 28 -11.95 -6.66 -14.32
CA VAL A 28 -10.88 -7.56 -13.81
C VAL A 28 -9.70 -6.79 -13.21
N ARG A 29 -9.59 -5.49 -13.50
CA ARG A 29 -8.55 -4.58 -13.00
C ARG A 29 -9.16 -3.68 -11.91
N PRO A 30 -8.62 -3.65 -10.68
CA PRO A 30 -9.15 -2.77 -9.64
C PRO A 30 -8.94 -1.30 -10.00
N ASP A 31 -9.84 -0.43 -9.56
CA ASP A 31 -9.76 1.02 -9.78
C ASP A 31 -8.69 1.68 -8.91
N ARG A 32 -8.39 1.05 -7.77
CA ARG A 32 -7.39 1.50 -6.80
C ARG A 32 -7.04 0.41 -5.79
N PHE A 33 -6.02 0.67 -4.99
CA PHE A 33 -5.65 -0.13 -3.83
C PHE A 33 -5.66 0.75 -2.58
N THR A 34 -6.35 0.30 -1.53
CA THR A 34 -6.20 0.89 -0.20
C THR A 34 -5.04 0.18 0.49
N VAL A 35 -3.96 0.89 0.76
CA VAL A 35 -2.78 0.37 1.46
C VAL A 35 -2.75 0.94 2.87
N ARG A 36 -2.68 0.06 3.87
CA ARG A 36 -2.52 0.42 5.28
C ARG A 36 -1.26 -0.23 5.81
N TYR A 37 -0.34 0.54 6.38
CA TYR A 37 0.90 -0.02 6.92
C TYR A 37 1.36 0.67 8.21
N SER A 38 2.13 -0.04 9.02
CA SER A 38 2.85 0.47 10.19
C SER A 38 4.26 -0.11 10.24
N ILE A 39 5.17 0.63 10.87
CA ILE A 39 6.56 0.21 11.12
C ILE A 39 6.74 0.16 12.64
N ASP A 40 7.26 -0.95 13.16
CA ASP A 40 7.46 -1.25 14.60
C ASP A 40 6.23 -0.96 15.47
N GLY A 41 5.02 -1.29 14.98
CA GLY A 41 3.76 -1.03 15.68
C GLY A 41 3.39 0.45 15.80
N GLY A 42 4.14 1.36 15.16
CA GLY A 42 3.88 2.79 15.12
C GLY A 42 2.57 3.15 14.41
N ARG A 43 2.21 4.44 14.45
CA ARG A 43 0.93 4.95 13.94
C ARG A 43 0.68 4.50 12.48
N PRO A 44 -0.44 3.81 12.19
CA PRO A 44 -0.72 3.34 10.83
C PRO A 44 -0.84 4.49 9.83
N VAL A 45 -0.15 4.35 8.71
CA VAL A 45 -0.28 5.20 7.52
C VAL A 45 -1.29 4.54 6.58
N ILE A 46 -2.16 5.35 5.98
CA ILE A 46 -3.18 4.92 5.02
C ILE A 46 -2.95 5.68 3.71
N VAL A 47 -2.92 4.98 2.59
CA VAL A 47 -2.72 5.54 1.25
C VAL A 47 -3.74 4.92 0.29
N ASP A 48 -4.41 5.78 -0.47
CA ASP A 48 -5.31 5.41 -1.58
C ASP A 48 -4.52 5.51 -2.89
N PHE A 49 -4.13 4.38 -3.46
CA PHE A 49 -3.36 4.32 -4.71
C PHE A 49 -4.30 4.10 -5.89
N LYS A 50 -4.64 5.17 -6.62
CA LYS A 50 -5.53 5.11 -7.78
C LYS A 50 -4.85 4.48 -8.98
N ASN A 51 -5.54 3.55 -9.62
CA ASN A 51 -5.04 2.77 -10.74
C ASN A 51 -5.32 3.52 -12.07
N SER A 52 -4.66 4.66 -12.26
CA SER A 52 -4.80 5.50 -13.45
C SER A 52 -4.12 4.87 -14.68
N PRO A 53 -4.75 4.86 -15.87
CA PRO A 53 -4.03 4.56 -17.11
C PRO A 53 -2.89 5.55 -17.32
N GLY A 54 -1.71 5.08 -17.73
CA GLY A 54 -0.53 5.92 -17.99
C GLY A 54 0.43 6.12 -16.81
N GLY A 55 0.07 5.74 -15.58
CA GLY A 55 1.01 5.69 -14.45
C GLY A 55 1.51 7.05 -13.96
N ILE A 56 0.57 7.96 -13.67
CA ILE A 56 0.80 9.27 -13.00
C ILE A 56 0.19 9.22 -11.61
#